data_AF-A0A158CW79-F1
#
_entry.id   AF-A0A158CW79-F1
#
_cell.length_a   1.000
_cell.length_b   1.000
_cell.length_c   1.000
_cell.angle_alpha   90.00
_cell.angle_beta   90.00
_cell.angle_gamma   90.00
#
_symmetry.space_group_name_H-M   'P 1'
#
loop_
_entity.id
_entity.type
_entity.pdbx_description
1 polymer ?
#
loop_
_entity_poly.entity_id
_entity_poly.type
_entity_poly.pdbx_seq_one_letter_code
_entity_poly.pdbx_strand_id
1 'polypeptide(L)'
;MNPIFEEKTRDGEIARALNMALHAFCVHSGAQIIMEGESVTLDFSRETAAITRALQLLGVRAGEALPAPNFDQFDLGEKNVPGF
;
A
#
# COMPACT_ATOMS: atom_id res chain seq x y z
N MET A 1 6.25 -15.68 -4.37
CA MET A 1 5.19 -14.95 -3.67
C MET A 1 5.41 -15.20 -2.19
N ASN A 2 5.61 -14.13 -1.43
CA ASN A 2 6.02 -14.21 -0.04
C ASN A 2 4.84 -14.66 0.84
N PRO A 3 5.01 -15.69 1.69
CA PRO A 3 3.91 -16.22 2.50
C PRO A 3 3.32 -15.19 3.49
N ILE A 4 4.07 -14.13 3.82
CA ILE A 4 3.62 -13.08 4.75
C ILE A 4 2.27 -12.48 4.33
N PHE A 5 1.97 -12.43 3.03
CA PHE A 5 0.71 -11.88 2.52
C PHE A 5 -0.51 -12.76 2.81
N GLU A 6 -0.33 -14.04 3.12
CA GLU A 6 -1.41 -14.98 3.46
C GLU A 6 -1.52 -15.19 4.99
N GLU A 7 -0.50 -14.80 5.74
CA GLU A 7 -0.47 -14.97 7.18
C GLU A 7 -1.50 -14.08 7.89
N LYS A 8 -2.33 -14.67 8.76
CA LYS A 8 -3.25 -13.95 9.66
C LYS A 8 -2.52 -13.49 10.94
N THR A 9 -1.34 -12.91 10.75
CA THR A 9 -0.48 -12.35 11.79
C THR A 9 -0.46 -10.83 11.66
N ARG A 10 -0.05 -10.13 12.72
CA ARG A 10 0.17 -8.68 12.69
C ARG A 10 1.03 -8.26 11.49
N ASP A 11 2.13 -8.95 11.29
CA ASP A 11 3.09 -8.62 10.24
C ASP A 11 2.51 -8.91 8.85
N GLY A 12 1.68 -9.95 8.71
CA GLY A 12 0.93 -10.22 7.49
C GLY A 12 -0.15 -9.18 7.17
N GLU A 13 -0.87 -8.68 8.18
CA GLU A 13 -1.82 -7.58 8.02
C GLU A 13 -1.13 -6.29 7.59
N ILE A 14 0.01 -5.96 8.24
CA ILE A 14 0.83 -4.81 7.86
C ILE A 14 1.34 -4.97 6.43
N ALA A 15 1.86 -6.15 6.05
CA ALA A 15 2.34 -6.41 4.70
C ALA A 15 1.25 -6.20 3.64
N ARG A 16 0.03 -6.74 3.88
CA ARG A 16 -1.11 -6.55 2.98
C ARG A 16 -1.52 -5.08 2.85
N ALA A 17 -1.54 -4.32 3.96
CA ALA A 17 -1.91 -2.91 3.94
C ALA A 17 -0.87 -2.07 3.17
N LEU A 18 0.41 -2.34 3.39
CA LEU A 18 1.51 -1.73 2.64
C LEU A 18 1.45 -2.06 1.15
N ASN A 19 1.10 -3.31 0.79
CA ASN A 19 0.93 -3.70 -0.61
C ASN A 19 -0.21 -2.94 -1.30
N MET A 20 -1.34 -2.73 -0.61
CA MET A 20 -2.44 -1.90 -1.11
C MET A 20 -2.02 -0.45 -1.35
N ALA A 21 -1.34 0.16 -0.38
CA ALA A 21 -0.84 1.53 -0.52
C ALA A 21 0.17 1.65 -1.68
N LEU A 22 1.10 0.69 -1.78
CA LEU A 22 2.07 0.65 -2.86
C LEU A 22 1.39 0.52 -4.23
N HIS A 23 0.37 -0.33 -4.35
CA HIS A 23 -0.39 -0.47 -5.59
C HIS A 23 -1.07 0.85 -5.99
N ALA A 24 -1.74 1.52 -5.05
CA ALA A 24 -2.38 2.81 -5.32
C ALA A 24 -1.36 3.87 -5.78
N PHE A 25 -0.21 3.98 -5.10
CA PHE A 25 0.83 4.92 -5.48
C PHE A 25 1.44 4.59 -6.84
N CYS A 26 1.71 3.32 -7.15
CA CYS A 26 2.20 2.93 -8.46
C CYS A 26 1.21 3.25 -9.59
N VAL A 27 -0.10 3.11 -9.35
CA VAL A 27 -1.13 3.42 -10.34
C VAL A 27 -1.29 4.92 -10.56
N HIS A 28 -1.18 5.72 -9.50
CA HIS A 28 -1.46 7.16 -9.56
C HIS A 28 -0.21 8.05 -9.71
N SER A 29 1.00 7.51 -9.51
CA SER A 29 2.23 8.28 -9.72
C SER A 29 2.37 8.64 -11.21
N GLY A 30 2.66 9.91 -11.48
CA GLY A 30 2.68 10.49 -12.82
C GLY A 30 1.32 10.96 -13.34
N ALA A 31 0.22 10.74 -12.59
CA ALA A 31 -1.07 11.31 -12.95
C ALA A 31 -1.03 12.84 -12.88
N GLN A 32 -1.56 13.50 -13.91
CA GLN A 32 -1.82 14.93 -13.86
C GLN A 32 -3.18 15.18 -13.24
N ILE A 33 -3.22 16.01 -12.20
CA ILE A 33 -4.43 16.43 -11.54
C ILE A 33 -4.54 17.96 -11.57
N ILE A 34 -5.77 18.46 -11.55
CA ILE A 34 -6.03 19.89 -11.42
C ILE A 34 -6.32 20.18 -9.95
N MET A 35 -5.49 21.00 -9.32
CA MET A 35 -5.67 21.49 -7.95
C MET A 35 -5.69 23.01 -7.98
N GLU A 36 -6.74 23.62 -7.45
CA GLU A 36 -6.88 25.08 -7.37
C GLU A 36 -6.69 25.82 -8.71
N GLY A 37 -7.02 25.15 -9.83
CA GLY A 37 -6.86 25.69 -11.18
C GLY A 37 -5.47 25.49 -11.80
N GLU A 38 -4.53 24.90 -11.06
CA GLU A 38 -3.19 24.54 -11.55
C GLU A 38 -3.09 23.04 -11.85
N SER A 39 -2.34 22.70 -12.91
CA SER A 39 -2.03 21.30 -13.22
C SER A 39 -0.79 20.88 -12.43
N VAL A 40 -0.94 19.83 -11.62
CA VAL A 40 0.13 19.25 -10.82
C VAL A 40 0.28 17.78 -11.19
N THR A 41 1.53 17.34 -11.39
CA THR A 41 1.85 15.91 -11.54
C THR A 41 2.03 15.30 -10.17
N LEU A 42 1.27 14.26 -9.85
CA LEU A 42 1.48 13.49 -8.63
C LEU A 42 2.80 12.74 -8.70
N ASP A 43 3.66 12.93 -7.70
CA ASP A 43 4.91 12.19 -7.54
C ASP A 43 4.89 11.47 -6.18
N PHE A 44 4.74 10.15 -6.23
CA PHE A 44 4.76 9.29 -5.05
C PHE A 44 6.08 8.51 -4.91
N SER A 45 7.16 8.98 -5.53
CA SER A 45 8.45 8.26 -5.53
C SER A 45 8.99 8.07 -4.10
N ARG A 46 8.77 9.04 -3.21
CA ARG A 46 9.26 8.99 -1.83
C ARG A 46 8.47 7.98 -0.99
N GLU A 47 7.15 7.98 -1.13
CA GLU A 47 6.22 7.08 -0.47
C GLU A 47 6.44 5.63 -0.94
N THR A 48 6.61 5.45 -2.25
CA THR A 48 6.95 4.16 -2.88
C THR A 48 8.26 3.60 -2.32
N ALA A 49 9.29 4.44 -2.18
CA ALA A 49 10.57 4.03 -1.59
C ALA A 49 10.44 3.65 -0.11
N ALA A 50 9.68 4.42 0.67
CA ALA A 50 9.45 4.14 2.09
C ALA A 50 8.68 2.82 2.29
N ILE A 51 7.63 2.58 1.51
CA ILE A 51 6.84 1.34 1.59
C ILE A 51 7.68 0.15 1.14
N THR A 52 8.43 0.28 0.04
CA THR A 52 9.33 -0.78 -0.42
C THR A 52 10.34 -1.15 0.66
N ARG A 53 10.88 -0.16 1.37
CA ARG A 53 11.77 -0.41 2.51
C ARG A 53 11.07 -1.13 3.66
N ALA A 54 9.84 -0.75 3.99
CA ALA A 54 9.05 -1.41 5.03
C ALA A 54 8.76 -2.88 4.68
N LEU A 55 8.38 -3.16 3.43
CA LEU A 55 8.18 -4.54 2.94
C LEU A 55 9.46 -5.38 3.03
N GLN A 56 10.62 -4.80 2.73
CA GLN A 56 11.91 -5.49 2.92
C GLN A 56 12.18 -5.85 4.38
N LEU A 57 11.81 -4.99 5.33
CA LEU A 57 11.94 -5.29 6.77
C LEU A 57 11.02 -6.43 7.21
N LEU A 58 9.88 -6.62 6.52
CA LEU A 58 8.96 -7.74 6.70
C LEU A 58 9.40 -9.01 5.94
N GLY A 59 10.61 -9.00 5.36
CA GLY A 59 11.18 -10.15 4.65
C GLY A 59 10.76 -10.29 3.19
N VAL A 60 10.07 -9.31 2.60
CA VAL A 60 9.74 -9.29 1.18
C VAL A 60 10.97 -8.94 0.36
N ARG A 61 11.31 -9.77 -0.63
CA ARG A 61 12.51 -9.56 -1.45
C ARG A 61 12.29 -8.44 -2.46
N ALA A 62 13.35 -7.66 -2.71
CA ALA A 62 13.33 -6.67 -3.77
C ALA A 62 13.07 -7.33 -5.13
N GLY A 63 12.16 -6.77 -5.93
CA GLY A 63 11.79 -7.30 -7.24
C GLY A 63 10.89 -8.54 -7.21
N GLU A 64 10.47 -9.00 -6.03
CA GLU A 64 9.46 -10.05 -5.94
C GLU A 64 8.10 -9.54 -6.41
N ALA A 65 7.41 -10.32 -7.24
CA ALA A 65 6.04 -10.03 -7.62
C ALA A 65 5.13 -10.07 -6.39
N LEU A 66 4.51 -8.93 -6.09
CA LEU A 66 3.53 -8.81 -5.01
C LEU A 66 2.17 -9.35 -5.48
N PRO A 67 1.38 -9.97 -4.59
CA PRO A 67 0.02 -10.35 -4.94
C PRO A 67 -0.81 -9.12 -5.31
N ALA A 68 -1.83 -9.30 -6.15
CA ALA A 68 -2.81 -8.24 -6.37
C ALA A 68 -3.45 -7.86 -5.02
N PRO A 69 -3.56 -6.57 -4.70
CA PRO A 69 -4.22 -6.15 -3.46
C PRO A 69 -5.67 -6.63 -3.45
N ASN A 70 -6.07 -7.24 -2.32
CA ASN A 70 -7.46 -7.59 -2.07
C ASN A 70 -8.10 -6.50 -1.20
N PHE A 71 -8.85 -5.61 -1.84
CA PHE A 71 -9.52 -4.49 -1.17
C PHE A 71 -10.71 -4.93 -0.30
N ASP A 72 -11.26 -6.13 -0.54
CA ASP A 72 -12.38 -6.69 0.22
C ASP A 72 -11.92 -7.41 1.50
N GLN A 73 -10.63 -7.73 1.61
CA GLN A 73 -10.07 -8.41 2.79
C GLN A 73 -9.82 -7.48 3.98
N PHE A 74 -9.78 -6.17 3.74
CA PHE A 74 -9.73 -5.19 4.81
C PHE A 74 -11.14 -4.75 5.11
N ASP A 75 -11.76 -5.42 6.08
CA ASP A 75 -12.96 -4.90 6.72
C ASP A 75 -12.58 -3.66 7.55
N LEU A 76 -12.35 -2.53 6.85
CA LEU A 76 -12.13 -1.23 7.48
C LEU A 76 -13.42 -0.70 8.13
N GLY A 77 -14.56 -1.36 7.89
CA GLY A 77 -15.88 -1.02 8.38
C GLY A 77 -16.23 -1.59 9.76
N GLU A 78 -15.70 -2.74 10.15
CA GLU A 78 -15.94 -3.31 11.49
C GLU A 78 -15.00 -2.78 12.60
N LYS A 79 -14.47 -1.57 12.40
CA LYS A 79 -13.95 -0.78 13.50
C LYS A 79 -15.12 -0.07 14.16
N ASN A 80 -15.78 -0.77 15.10
CA ASN A 80 -16.34 -0.15 16.29
C ASN A 80 -15.20 0.57 17.04
N VAL A 81 -14.74 1.71 16.52
CA VAL A 81 -13.96 2.68 17.29
C VAL A 81 -15.00 3.65 17.83
N PRO A 82 -15.37 3.56 19.12
CA PRO A 82 -16.11 4.65 19.73
C PRO A 82 -15.14 5.83 19.81
N GLY A 83 -15.38 6.85 18.99
CA GLY A 83 -14.66 8.12 19.05
C GLY A 83 -13.63 8.34 17.95
N PHE A 84 -14.12 8.59 16.74
CA PHE A 84 -13.67 9.73 15.94
C PHE A 84 -14.91 10.48 15.44
#